data_AF-A0AAN2C8Z4-F1
#
_entry.id   AF-A0AAN2C8Z4-F1
#
_cell.length_a   1.000
_cell.length_b   1.000
_cell.length_c   1.000
_cell.angle_alpha   90.00
_cell.angle_beta   90.00
_cell.angle_gamma   90.00
#
_symmetry.space_group_name_H-M   'P 1'
#
loop_
_entity.id
_entity.type
_entity.pdbx_description
1 polymer ?
#
loop_
_entity_poly.entity_id
_entity_poly.type
_entity_poly.pdbx_seq_one_letter_code
_entity_poly.pdbx_strand_id
1 'polypeptide(L)' 'MISVARTLKRHFANIITYIRKPITNAAAESLNSKIQMIKFRARGYRNEGRFAAAILFHCGGLDLLPAHPKS' A
#
# COMPACT_ATOMS: atom_id res chain seq x y z
N MET A 1 -20.79 -8.66 18.51
CA MET A 1 -20.18 -7.75 19.51
C MET A 1 -18.92 -8.33 20.16
N ILE A 2 -18.87 -9.62 20.51
CA ILE A 2 -17.71 -10.23 21.21
C ILE A 2 -16.40 -10.20 20.39
N SER A 3 -16.45 -10.34 19.06
CA SER A 3 -15.24 -10.31 18.22
C SER A 3 -14.57 -8.93 18.16
N VAL A 4 -15.38 -7.87 18.14
CA VAL A 4 -14.91 -6.47 18.15
C VAL A 4 -14.20 -6.19 19.48
N ALA A 5 -14.79 -6.60 20.61
CA ALA A 5 -14.18 -6.46 21.92
C ALA A 5 -12.84 -7.22 22.03
N ARG A 6 -12.74 -8.43 21.46
CA ARG A 6 -11.49 -9.20 21.37
C ARG A 6 -10.44 -8.50 20.52
N THR A 7 -10.84 -7.87 19.41
CA THR A 7 -9.95 -7.13 18.52
C THR A 7 -9.40 -5.88 19.22
N LEU A 8 -10.26 -5.12 19.90
CA LEU A 8 -9.86 -3.96 20.69
C LEU A 8 -8.89 -4.34 21.81
N LYS A 9 -9.16 -5.43 22.55
CA LYS A 9 -8.24 -5.92 23.60
C LYS A 9 -6.89 -6.34 23.04
N ARG A 10 -6.85 -6.98 21.86
CA ARG A 10 -5.61 -7.40 21.17
C ARG A 10 -4.76 -6.22 20.70
N HIS A 11 -5.38 -5.12 20.28
CA HIS A 11 -4.69 -3.94 19.74
C HIS A 11 -4.57 -2.76 20.72
N PHE A 12 -5.01 -2.93 21.97
CA PHE A 12 -5.07 -1.88 22.99
C PHE A 12 -3.72 -1.16 23.22
N ALA A 13 -2.62 -1.93 23.29
CA ALA A 13 -1.28 -1.37 23.47
C ALA A 13 -0.86 -0.44 22.31
N ASN A 14 -1.22 -0.81 21.07
CA ASN A 14 -0.93 0.00 19.88
C ASN A 14 -1.81 1.25 19.82
N ILE A 15 -3.07 1.16 20.27
CA ILE A 15 -3.99 2.30 20.38
C ILE A 15 -3.44 3.34 21.37
N ILE A 16 -3.01 2.92 22.55
CA ILE A 16 -2.42 3.82 23.56
C ILE A 16 -1.09 4.42 23.07
N THR A 17 -0.28 3.63 22.36
CA THR A 17 0.98 4.10 21.77
C THR A 17 0.75 5.15 20.70
N TYR A 18 -0.26 4.97 19.85
CA TYR A 18 -0.67 5.93 18.82
C TYR A 18 -1.09 7.29 19.41
N ILE A 19 -1.81 7.28 20.53
CA ILE A 19 -2.21 8.51 21.24
C ILE A 19 -0.98 9.29 21.73
N ARG A 20 0.08 8.59 22.15
CA ARG A 20 1.32 9.20 22.67
C ARG A 20 2.31 9.60 21.58
N LYS A 21 2.36 8.85 20.49
CA LYS A 21 3.19 9.12 19.31
C LYS A 21 2.33 8.85 18.07
N PRO A 22 1.97 9.88 17.28
CA PRO A 22 1.09 9.74 16.12
C PRO A 22 1.82 9.10 14.93
N ILE A 23 2.43 7.93 15.15
CA ILE A 23 2.99 7.10 14.10
C ILE A 23 1.83 6.27 13.56
N THR A 24 1.33 6.66 12.40
CA THR A 24 0.16 6.06 11.77
C THR A 24 0.61 5.03 10.74
N ASN A 25 -0.10 3.90 10.66
CA ASN A 25 0.11 2.92 9.59
C ASN A 25 -0.58 3.34 8.27
N ALA A 26 -1.17 4.53 8.22
CA ALA A 26 -1.98 4.99 7.11
C ALA A 26 -1.20 5.05 5.79
N ALA A 27 0.08 5.42 5.84
CA ALA A 27 0.95 5.42 4.66
C ALA A 27 1.12 3.99 4.09
N ALA A 28 1.39 3.01 4.95
CA ALA A 28 1.53 1.62 4.54
C ALA A 28 0.19 1.02 4.08
N GLU A 29 -0.93 1.35 4.72
CA GLU A 29 -2.27 0.94 4.30
C GLU A 29 -2.66 1.52 2.93
N SER A 30 -2.30 2.78 2.68
CA SER A 30 -2.50 3.42 1.38
C SER A 30 -1.70 2.74 0.28
N LEU A 31 -0.45 2.33 0.57
CA LEU A 31 0.40 1.60 -0.36
C LEU A 31 -0.14 0.18 -0.61
N ASN A 32 -0.56 -0.51 0.45
CA ASN A 32 -1.13 -1.85 0.34
C ASN A 32 -2.41 -1.84 -0.52
N SER A 33 -3.26 -0.83 -0.35
CA SER A 33 -4.46 -0.63 -1.18
C SER A 33 -4.13 -0.40 -2.65
N LYS A 34 -3.10 0.41 -2.96
CA LYS A 34 -2.61 0.62 -4.34
C LYS A 34 -2.11 -0.69 -4.97
N ILE A 35 -1.35 -1.49 -4.23
CA ILE A 35 -0.85 -2.79 -4.71
C ILE A 35 -2.01 -3.76 -5.00
N GLN A 36 -3.02 -3.82 -4.12
CA GLN A 36 -4.22 -4.64 -4.38
C GLN A 36 -4.99 -4.18 -5.62
N MET A 37 -5.11 -2.87 -5.84
CA MET A 37 -5.72 -2.32 -7.06
C MET A 37 -4.95 -2.73 -8.32
N ILE A 38 -3.61 -2.67 -8.29
CA ILE A 38 -2.76 -3.13 -9.41
C ILE A 38 -2.97 -4.63 -9.63
N LYS A 39 -3.04 -5.42 -8.56
CA LYS A 39 -3.30 -6.88 -8.63
C LYS A 39 -4.68 -7.20 -9.21
N PHE A 40 -5.70 -6.41 -8.88
CA PHE A 40 -7.04 -6.55 -9.45
C PHE A 40 -7.07 -6.20 -10.94
N ARG A 41 -6.47 -5.06 -11.31
CA ARG A 41 -6.38 -4.60 -12.72
C ARG A 41 -5.57 -5.54 -13.60
N ALA A 42 -4.57 -6.20 -13.01
CA ALA A 42 -3.75 -7.19 -13.67
C ALA A 42 -4.53 -8.40 -14.20
N ARG A 43 -5.74 -8.68 -13.70
CA ARG A 43 -6.58 -9.84 -14.09
C ARG A 43 -5.81 -11.17 -14.20
N GLY A 44 -4.77 -11.35 -13.38
CA GLY A 44 -3.91 -12.53 -13.39
C GLY A 44 -2.70 -12.44 -14.31
N TYR A 45 -1.76 -11.52 -14.04
CA TYR A 45 -0.42 -11.64 -14.62
C TYR A 45 0.17 -13.00 -14.21
N ARG A 46 0.24 -13.95 -15.15
CA ARG A 46 0.88 -15.27 -15.00
C ARG A 46 2.39 -15.19 -14.67
N ASN A 47 2.97 -13.99 -14.61
CA ASN A 47 4.40 -13.76 -14.40
C ASN A 47 4.61 -12.67 -13.32
N GLU A 48 5.24 -13.06 -12.22
CA GLU A 48 5.51 -12.23 -11.04
C GLU A 48 6.40 -11.02 -11.35
N GLY A 49 7.33 -11.15 -12.30
CA GLY A 49 8.21 -10.06 -12.71
C GLY A 49 7.47 -8.88 -13.34
N ARG A 50 6.39 -9.15 -14.09
CA ARG A 50 5.54 -8.08 -14.66
C ARG A 50 4.72 -7.38 -13.59
N PHE A 51 4.31 -8.10 -12.55
CA PHE A 51 3.60 -7.53 -11.42
C PHE A 51 4.52 -6.61 -10.58
N ALA A 52 5.75 -7.05 -10.31
CA ALA A 52 6.76 -6.23 -9.63
C ALA A 52 7.08 -4.95 -10.43
N ALA A 53 7.27 -5.07 -11.76
CA ALA A 53 7.49 -3.91 -12.62
C ALA A 53 6.30 -2.94 -12.61
N ALA A 54 5.06 -3.42 -12.61
CA ALA A 54 3.87 -2.57 -12.52
C ALA A 54 3.77 -1.85 -11.16
N ILE A 55 4.13 -2.52 -10.07
CA ILE A 55 4.21 -1.87 -8.74
C ILE A 55 5.27 -0.77 -8.76
N LEU A 56 6.46 -1.03 -9.29
CA LEU A 56 7.53 -0.03 -9.39
C LEU A 56 7.13 1.13 -10.30
N PHE A 57 6.45 0.86 -11.42
CA PHE A 57 5.93 1.88 -12.33
C PHE A 57 4.93 2.81 -11.62
N HIS A 58 3.98 2.26 -10.86
CA HIS A 58 2.91 3.05 -10.23
C HIS A 58 3.25 3.62 -8.84
N CYS A 59 4.14 2.97 -8.10
CA CYS A 59 4.46 3.31 -6.70
C CYS A 59 5.93 3.67 -6.49
N GLY A 60 6.82 3.42 -7.46
CA GLY A 60 8.26 3.65 -7.32
C GLY A 60 8.72 5.09 -7.59
N GLY A 61 7.82 5.99 -7.99
CA GLY A 61 8.17 7.39 -8.23
C GLY A 61 9.15 7.59 -9.40
N LEU A 62 9.18 6.64 -10.33
CA LEU A 62 10.04 6.70 -11.52
C LEU A 62 9.51 7.76 -12.48
N ASP A 63 10.38 8.67 -12.90
CA ASP A 63 10.06 9.66 -13.94
C ASP A 63 10.09 8.97 -15.31
N LEU A 64 8.92 8.51 -15.75
CA LEU A 64 8.73 7.70 -16.95
C LEU A 64 8.11 8.50 -18.10
N LEU A 65 8.02 9.83 -17.94
CA LEU A 65 7.65 10.69 -19.05
C LEU A 65 8.77 10.62 -20.09
N PRO A 66 8.46 10.37 -21.38
CA PRO A 66 9.46 10.53 -22.42
C PRO A 66 9.94 11.98 -22.37
N ALA A 67 11.25 12.18 -22.22
CA ALA A 67 11.84 13.48 -22.40
C ALA A 67 11.47 13.94 -23.82
N HIS A 68 10.56 14.91 -23.91
CA HIS A 68 10.19 15.49 -25.20
C HIS A 68 11.50 16.01 -25.81
N PRO A 69 11.90 15.57 -27.02
CA PRO A 69 13.11 16.09 -27.62
C PRO A 69 12.91 17.60 -27.77
N LYS A 70 13.82 18.37 -27.17
CA LYS A 70 13.83 19.82 -27.29
C LYS A 70 14.07 20.14 -28.77
N SER A 71 13.05 20.66 -29.44
CA SER A 71 13.15 21.32 -30.75
C SER A 71 13.84 22.67 -30.62
#